data_AF-A0A2V9FDI8-F1
#
_entry.id   AF-A0A2V9FDI8-F1
#
_cell.length_a   1.000
_cell.length_b   1.000
_cell.length_c   1.000
_cell.angle_alpha   90.00
_cell.angle_beta   90.00
_cell.angle_gamma   90.00
#
_symmetry.space_group_name_H-M   'P 1'
#
loop_
_entity.id
_entity.type
_entity.pdbx_description
1 polymer ?
#
loop_
_entity_poly.entity_id
_entity_poly.type
_entity_poly.pdbx_seq_one_letter_code
_entity_poly.pdbx_strand_id
1 'polypeptide(L)'
;MPSMQEGIAHSRLNSWAAMGLFAIALFLFSTLSWSQEHDMGNMPGMNMNAPTACENPAQAAKHLADKQESEFNHRLVGSFVIVAGIFIFLESCLATRWSLMRYVWPMCFVAAGLFVLVFSDTEIWPFGPQTPWYALTHNLEDLQHKIFSIILLAIGYVELQKARGRLKAQWATWFFPVVGVVGAILLLFHVHSGDMQAPHAMETMEHIQKQHRWFAAAGLGVALANGLAGTPQKWQQLFEKAWPVLLVVLGVLLAQYTE
;
A
#
# COMPACT_ATOMS: atom_id res chain seq x y z
N MET A 1 35.38 24.28 19.15
CA MET A 1 34.08 24.80 18.69
C MET A 1 33.96 24.49 17.20
N PRO A 2 33.26 23.41 16.80
CA PRO A 2 32.97 23.17 15.38
C PRO A 2 32.07 24.31 14.89
N SER A 3 32.46 24.93 13.79
CA SER A 3 31.85 26.17 13.32
C SER A 3 30.41 25.93 12.86
N MET A 4 29.54 26.90 13.15
CA MET A 4 28.12 26.93 12.74
C MET A 4 27.93 26.69 11.21
N GLN A 5 28.97 26.91 10.41
CA GLN A 5 29.02 26.67 8.97
C GLN A 5 28.97 25.18 8.58
N GLU A 6 29.58 24.27 9.34
CA GLU A 6 29.56 22.82 9.03
C GLU A 6 28.16 22.23 9.19
N GLY A 7 27.40 22.67 10.20
CA GLY A 7 26.02 22.23 10.42
C GLY A 7 25.05 22.64 9.31
N ILE A 8 25.24 23.84 8.73
CA ILE A 8 24.41 24.35 7.63
C ILE A 8 24.73 23.61 6.32
N ALA A 9 25.99 23.28 6.08
CA ALA A 9 26.41 22.53 4.90
C ALA A 9 25.84 21.10 4.89
N HIS A 10 25.92 20.39 6.02
CA HIS A 10 25.33 19.05 6.16
C HIS A 10 23.80 19.05 6.06
N SER A 11 23.14 20.06 6.64
CA SER A 11 21.69 20.27 6.52
C SER A 11 21.24 20.44 5.07
N ARG A 12 21.97 21.25 4.29
CA ARG A 12 21.65 21.45 2.87
C ARG A 12 21.92 20.17 2.07
N LEU A 13 23.05 19.50 2.25
CA LEU A 13 23.37 18.27 1.52
C LEU A 13 22.29 17.18 1.70
N ASN A 14 21.75 17.03 2.92
CA ASN A 14 20.68 16.07 3.22
C ASN A 14 19.31 16.46 2.65
N SER A 15 19.08 17.74 2.33
CA SER A 15 17.85 18.21 1.67
C SER A 15 17.91 18.03 0.16
N TRP A 16 19.09 18.23 -0.45
CA TRP A 16 19.31 17.98 -1.87
C TRP A 16 19.32 16.48 -2.19
N ALA A 17 19.84 15.64 -1.30
CA ALA A 17 19.74 14.18 -1.43
C ALA A 17 18.28 13.70 -1.35
N ALA A 18 17.46 14.29 -0.47
CA ALA A 18 16.03 13.98 -0.37
C ALA A 18 15.23 14.43 -1.60
N MET A 19 15.53 15.63 -2.14
CA MET A 19 14.97 16.08 -3.41
C MET A 19 15.43 15.21 -4.59
N GLY A 20 16.68 14.74 -4.56
CA GLY A 20 17.21 13.78 -5.53
C GLY A 20 16.49 12.44 -5.48
N LEU A 21 16.23 11.89 -4.30
CA LEU A 21 15.44 10.66 -4.13
C LEU A 21 13.98 10.84 -4.55
N PHE A 22 13.38 12.00 -4.26
CA PHE A 22 12.04 12.35 -4.73
C PHE A 22 11.98 12.50 -6.26
N ALA A 23 12.98 13.11 -6.87
CA ALA A 23 13.10 13.24 -8.32
C ALA A 23 13.40 11.88 -8.99
N ILE A 24 14.20 11.01 -8.36
CA ILE A 24 14.44 9.63 -8.83
C ILE A 24 13.16 8.80 -8.71
N ALA A 25 12.38 8.96 -7.65
CA ALA A 25 11.07 8.32 -7.52
C ALA A 25 10.09 8.81 -8.61
N LEU A 26 10.07 10.11 -8.90
CA LEU A 26 9.31 10.68 -10.02
C LEU A 26 9.83 10.25 -11.40
N PHE A 27 11.14 10.03 -11.55
CA PHE A 27 11.75 9.58 -12.80
C PHE A 27 11.47 8.09 -13.06
N LEU A 28 11.60 7.23 -12.06
CA LEU A 28 11.20 5.82 -12.11
C LEU A 28 9.69 5.67 -12.36
N PHE A 29 8.88 6.61 -11.86
CA PHE A 29 7.45 6.71 -12.15
C PHE A 29 7.17 7.03 -13.64
N SER A 30 7.98 7.87 -14.29
CA SER A 30 7.77 8.25 -15.69
C SER A 30 8.15 7.15 -16.69
N THR A 31 9.20 6.36 -16.44
CA THR A 31 9.68 5.32 -17.37
C THR A 31 8.86 4.02 -17.33
N LEU A 32 8.01 3.83 -16.32
CA LEU A 32 7.15 2.65 -16.19
C LEU A 32 5.73 2.82 -16.76
N SER A 33 5.36 4.03 -17.18
CA SER A 33 4.09 4.33 -17.85
C SER A 33 4.06 3.94 -19.34
N TRP A 34 5.15 3.36 -19.86
CA TRP A 34 5.18 2.79 -21.21
C TRP A 34 4.60 1.37 -21.18
N SER A 35 3.37 1.22 -21.67
CA SER A 35 2.79 -0.06 -22.04
C SER A 35 3.60 -0.64 -23.20
N GLN A 36 4.34 -1.72 -22.96
CA GLN A 36 4.73 -2.61 -24.04
C GLN A 36 3.47 -3.41 -24.37
N GLU A 37 2.76 -3.04 -25.44
CA GLU A 37 1.79 -3.93 -26.09
C GLU A 37 2.56 -5.19 -26.48
N HIS A 38 2.37 -6.26 -25.73
CA HIS A 38 2.78 -7.58 -26.19
C HIS A 38 1.72 -8.04 -27.18
N ASP A 39 2.09 -8.04 -28.46
CA ASP A 39 1.31 -8.64 -29.53
C ASP A 39 1.20 -10.16 -29.27
N MET A 40 0.12 -10.56 -28.59
CA MET A 40 -0.20 -11.95 -28.23
C MET A 40 -0.78 -12.73 -29.43
N GLY A 41 -0.67 -12.21 -30.65
CA GLY A 41 -1.29 -12.77 -31.85
C GLY A 41 -0.74 -14.12 -32.33
N ASN A 42 0.28 -14.72 -31.69
CA ASN A 42 0.93 -15.89 -32.26
C ASN A 42 1.48 -16.92 -31.26
N MET A 43 0.66 -17.36 -30.30
CA MET A 43 0.98 -18.53 -29.46
C MET A 43 0.43 -19.83 -30.08
N PRO A 44 1.29 -20.76 -30.55
CA PRO A 44 0.85 -22.01 -31.16
C PRO A 44 0.40 -23.00 -30.09
N GLY A 45 -0.91 -23.31 -30.05
CA GLY A 45 -1.48 -24.38 -29.21
C GLY A 45 -2.75 -24.01 -28.44
N MET A 46 -3.13 -22.73 -28.38
CA MET A 46 -4.42 -22.32 -27.80
C MET A 46 -5.47 -22.25 -28.92
N ASN A 47 -6.36 -23.24 -28.95
CA ASN A 47 -7.49 -23.27 -29.86
C ASN A 47 -8.51 -22.20 -29.41
N MET A 48 -8.42 -20.99 -29.96
CA MET A 48 -9.33 -19.86 -29.74
C MET A 48 -10.76 -20.12 -30.26
N ASN A 49 -11.07 -21.34 -30.74
CA ASN A 49 -12.37 -21.71 -31.32
C ASN A 49 -13.33 -22.42 -30.35
N ALA A 50 -12.99 -22.54 -29.06
CA ALA A 50 -14.03 -22.80 -28.08
C ALA A 50 -14.87 -21.52 -27.98
N PRO A 51 -16.19 -21.55 -28.23
CA PRO A 51 -17.01 -20.37 -27.99
C PRO A 51 -16.85 -20.05 -26.51
N THR A 52 -16.17 -18.95 -26.20
CA THR A 52 -16.37 -18.25 -24.93
C THR A 52 -17.87 -18.15 -24.79
N ALA A 53 -18.45 -18.90 -23.86
CA ALA A 53 -19.87 -18.75 -23.58
C ALA A 53 -20.06 -17.27 -23.31
N CYS A 54 -20.81 -16.57 -24.16
CA CYS A 54 -21.07 -15.16 -23.98
C CYS A 54 -21.55 -14.99 -22.55
N GLU A 55 -20.76 -14.25 -21.78
CA GLU A 55 -21.09 -13.96 -20.40
C GLU A 55 -22.51 -13.40 -20.35
N ASN A 56 -23.34 -13.95 -19.45
CA ASN A 56 -24.70 -13.43 -19.32
C ASN A 56 -24.61 -11.96 -18.81
N PRO A 57 -25.45 -11.04 -19.31
CA PRO A 57 -25.50 -9.65 -18.84
C PRO A 57 -25.47 -9.49 -17.30
N ALA A 58 -26.08 -10.40 -16.54
CA ALA A 58 -26.04 -10.35 -15.07
C ALA A 58 -24.64 -10.63 -14.47
N GLN A 59 -23.88 -11.54 -15.07
CA GLN A 59 -22.50 -11.85 -14.66
C GLN A 59 -21.56 -10.70 -15.02
N ALA A 60 -21.69 -10.16 -16.24
CA ALA A 60 -20.90 -9.02 -16.69
C ALA A 60 -21.13 -7.77 -15.81
N ALA A 61 -22.39 -7.55 -15.40
CA ALA A 61 -22.71 -6.46 -14.47
C ALA A 61 -22.11 -6.66 -13.08
N LYS A 62 -22.05 -7.91 -12.59
CA LYS A 62 -21.40 -8.23 -11.31
C LYS A 62 -19.90 -8.00 -11.39
N HIS A 63 -19.21 -8.54 -12.40
CA HIS A 63 -17.77 -8.35 -12.54
C HIS A 63 -17.39 -6.87 -12.65
N LEU A 64 -18.17 -6.08 -13.39
CA LEU A 64 -17.96 -4.63 -13.45
C LEU A 64 -18.12 -3.94 -12.08
N ALA A 65 -19.09 -4.38 -11.27
CA ALA A 65 -19.30 -3.84 -9.92
C ALA A 65 -18.14 -4.23 -8.98
N ASP A 66 -17.74 -5.49 -8.98
CA ASP A 66 -16.62 -6.01 -8.17
C ASP A 66 -15.32 -5.25 -8.51
N LYS A 67 -15.05 -5.03 -9.80
CA LYS A 67 -13.92 -4.21 -10.28
C LYS A 67 -13.98 -2.77 -9.78
N GLN A 68 -15.14 -2.11 -9.89
CA GLN A 68 -15.30 -0.72 -9.43
C GLN A 68 -15.09 -0.60 -7.91
N GLU A 69 -15.57 -1.59 -7.15
CA GLU A 69 -15.37 -1.67 -5.71
C GLU A 69 -13.88 -1.86 -5.38
N SER A 70 -13.22 -2.84 -6.00
CA SER A 70 -11.78 -3.11 -5.87
C SER A 70 -10.93 -1.86 -6.15
N GLU A 71 -11.19 -1.18 -7.27
CA GLU A 71 -10.51 0.07 -7.63
C GLU A 71 -10.75 1.18 -6.61
N PHE A 72 -11.99 1.39 -6.20
CA PHE A 72 -12.33 2.40 -5.21
C PHE A 72 -11.62 2.14 -3.88
N ASN A 73 -11.60 0.89 -3.44
CA ASN A 73 -10.99 0.48 -2.19
C ASN A 73 -9.47 0.75 -2.18
N HIS A 74 -8.76 0.31 -3.22
CA HIS A 74 -7.33 0.58 -3.36
C HIS A 74 -7.03 2.08 -3.42
N ARG A 75 -7.80 2.84 -4.19
CA ARG A 75 -7.54 4.27 -4.37
C ARG A 75 -7.79 5.08 -3.09
N LEU A 76 -8.84 4.73 -2.35
CA LEU A 76 -9.14 5.39 -1.08
C LEU A 76 -8.10 5.05 -0.01
N VAL A 77 -7.70 3.77 0.10
CA VAL A 77 -6.61 3.36 0.99
C VAL A 77 -5.30 4.07 0.61
N GLY A 78 -4.99 4.14 -0.68
CA GLY A 78 -3.84 4.90 -1.20
C GLY A 78 -3.85 6.36 -0.74
N SER A 79 -5.01 7.02 -0.78
CA SER A 79 -5.18 8.39 -0.31
C SER A 79 -4.87 8.54 1.19
N PHE A 80 -5.34 7.62 2.04
CA PHE A 80 -4.97 7.61 3.46
C PHE A 80 -3.48 7.42 3.68
N VAL A 81 -2.85 6.52 2.92
CA VAL A 81 -1.41 6.22 3.00
C VAL A 81 -0.56 7.42 2.55
N ILE A 82 -0.96 8.14 1.50
CA ILE A 82 -0.32 9.39 1.07
C ILE A 82 -0.35 10.42 2.19
N VAL A 83 -1.53 10.67 2.78
CA VAL A 83 -1.68 11.62 3.88
C VAL A 83 -0.81 11.20 5.06
N ALA A 84 -0.81 9.92 5.44
CA ALA A 84 0.04 9.41 6.50
C ALA A 84 1.53 9.72 6.24
N GLY A 85 2.04 9.36 5.05
CA GLY A 85 3.44 9.59 4.66
C GLY A 85 3.84 11.07 4.68
N ILE A 86 2.97 11.97 4.20
CA ILE A 86 3.22 13.42 4.26
C ILE A 86 3.31 13.91 5.71
N PHE A 87 2.37 13.51 6.58
CA PHE A 87 2.37 13.95 7.96
C PHE A 87 3.54 13.41 8.77
N ILE A 88 3.99 12.18 8.48
CA ILE A 88 5.21 11.63 9.05
C ILE A 88 6.43 12.44 8.59
N PHE A 89 6.54 12.69 7.28
CA PHE A 89 7.68 13.44 6.72
C PHE A 89 7.81 14.84 7.33
N LEU A 90 6.67 15.49 7.56
CA LEU A 90 6.61 16.84 8.10
C LEU A 90 6.53 16.90 9.63
N GLU A 91 6.56 15.76 10.34
CA GLU A 91 6.34 15.69 11.78
C GLU A 91 7.31 16.58 12.57
N SER A 92 8.59 16.58 12.19
CA SER A 92 9.62 17.41 12.83
C SER A 92 9.35 18.92 12.75
N CYS A 93 8.62 19.38 11.74
CA CYS A 93 8.26 20.78 11.57
C CYS A 93 6.89 21.10 12.20
N LEU A 94 5.90 20.23 12.00
CA LEU A 94 4.52 20.50 12.45
C LEU A 94 4.31 20.18 13.92
N ALA A 95 4.89 19.11 14.47
CA ALA A 95 4.62 18.68 15.84
C ALA A 95 5.15 19.66 16.88
N THR A 96 6.21 20.42 16.57
CA THR A 96 6.74 21.49 17.44
C THR A 96 5.76 22.65 17.58
N ARG A 97 4.98 22.95 16.53
CA ARG A 97 4.01 24.05 16.52
C ARG A 97 2.63 23.57 16.96
N TRP A 98 2.20 22.40 16.46
CA TRP A 98 0.88 21.80 16.68
C TRP A 98 1.02 20.35 17.13
N SER A 99 1.00 20.16 18.44
CA SER A 99 1.22 18.87 19.09
C SER A 99 0.23 17.77 18.68
N LEU A 100 -0.95 18.12 18.17
CA LEU A 100 -1.96 17.18 17.69
C LEU A 100 -1.61 16.52 16.33
N MET A 101 -0.73 17.13 15.54
CA MET A 101 -0.40 16.64 14.19
C MET A 101 0.28 15.26 14.21
N ARG A 102 0.93 14.91 15.31
CA ARG A 102 1.51 13.57 15.55
C ARG A 102 0.47 12.43 15.50
N TYR A 103 -0.82 12.75 15.69
CA TYR A 103 -1.89 11.76 15.70
C TYR A 103 -2.54 11.57 14.33
N VAL A 104 -2.23 12.40 13.33
CA VAL A 104 -2.88 12.32 12.02
C VAL A 104 -2.49 11.02 11.32
N TRP A 105 -1.19 10.73 11.24
CA TRP A 105 -0.71 9.59 10.48
C TRP A 105 -1.13 8.22 11.07
N PRO A 106 -1.13 7.97 12.40
CA PRO A 106 -1.63 6.70 12.92
C PRO A 106 -3.15 6.57 12.72
N MET A 107 -3.88 7.68 12.80
CA MET A 107 -5.32 7.70 12.54
C MET A 107 -5.65 7.40 11.08
N CYS A 108 -4.79 7.75 10.11
CA CYS A 108 -4.95 7.32 8.73
C CYS A 108 -4.89 5.79 8.59
N PHE A 109 -3.97 5.12 9.30
CA PHE A 109 -3.91 3.65 9.31
C PHE A 109 -5.13 3.02 9.99
N VAL A 110 -5.60 3.60 11.11
CA VAL A 110 -6.84 3.15 11.76
C VAL A 110 -8.04 3.33 10.82
N ALA A 111 -8.17 4.49 10.17
CA ALA A 111 -9.26 4.78 9.26
C ALA A 111 -9.25 3.84 8.04
N ALA A 112 -8.08 3.64 7.41
CA ALA A 112 -7.91 2.70 6.31
C ALA A 112 -8.24 1.26 6.73
N GLY A 113 -7.76 0.82 7.89
CA GLY A 113 -8.06 -0.51 8.42
C GLY A 113 -9.54 -0.72 8.72
N LEU A 114 -10.22 0.26 9.34
CA LEU A 114 -11.67 0.19 9.56
C LEU A 114 -12.45 0.20 8.24
N PHE A 115 -12.01 1.02 7.29
CA PHE A 115 -12.62 1.10 5.97
C PHE A 115 -12.56 -0.24 5.25
N VAL A 116 -11.36 -0.82 5.10
CA VAL A 116 -11.18 -2.13 4.45
C VAL A 116 -11.96 -3.21 5.21
N LEU A 117 -11.89 -3.22 6.55
CA LEU A 117 -12.59 -4.25 7.33
C LEU A 117 -14.09 -4.32 7.01
N VAL A 118 -14.73 -3.16 6.83
CA VAL A 118 -16.18 -3.04 6.71
C VAL A 118 -16.65 -2.98 5.25
N PHE A 119 -15.91 -2.29 4.38
CA PHE A 119 -16.37 -1.90 3.04
C PHE A 119 -15.58 -2.54 1.89
N SER A 120 -14.59 -3.41 2.16
CA SER A 120 -13.78 -3.98 1.08
C SER A 120 -14.50 -5.03 0.22
N ASP A 121 -15.46 -5.74 0.83
CA ASP A 121 -16.13 -6.91 0.26
C ASP A 121 -17.62 -6.80 0.60
N THR A 122 -18.36 -6.02 -0.19
CA THR A 122 -19.78 -5.74 0.08
C THR A 122 -20.68 -6.96 -0.06
N GLU A 123 -20.21 -8.07 -0.65
CA GLU A 123 -20.90 -9.35 -0.64
C GLU A 123 -20.91 -10.05 0.73
N ILE A 124 -20.05 -9.64 1.66
CA ILE A 124 -19.98 -10.17 3.03
C ILE A 124 -20.83 -9.30 3.97
N TRP A 125 -21.40 -9.92 5.00
CA TRP A 125 -21.98 -9.22 6.14
C TRP A 125 -21.01 -8.12 6.66
N PRO A 126 -21.48 -6.89 6.94
CA PRO A 126 -22.89 -6.54 7.21
C PRO A 126 -23.74 -6.15 6.01
N PHE A 127 -23.15 -5.98 4.82
CA PHE A 127 -23.89 -5.48 3.66
C PHE A 127 -24.45 -6.60 2.79
N GLY A 128 -23.68 -7.67 2.61
CA GLY A 128 -24.04 -8.75 1.72
C GLY A 128 -24.58 -9.99 2.41
N PRO A 129 -25.06 -10.96 1.62
CA PRO A 129 -25.68 -12.18 2.12
C PRO A 129 -24.66 -13.21 2.61
N GLN A 130 -23.37 -13.08 2.27
CA GLN A 130 -22.35 -14.04 2.65
C GLN A 130 -21.94 -13.85 4.12
N THR A 131 -21.66 -14.97 4.79
CA THR A 131 -21.21 -14.93 6.19
C THR A 131 -19.69 -14.72 6.26
N PRO A 132 -19.15 -14.14 7.35
CA PRO A 132 -17.69 -14.06 7.54
C PRO A 132 -16.99 -15.43 7.52
N TRP A 133 -17.71 -16.50 7.87
CA TRP A 133 -17.20 -17.88 7.77
C TRP A 133 -17.02 -18.33 6.32
N TYR A 134 -17.91 -17.91 5.42
CA TYR A 134 -17.80 -18.21 4.00
C TYR A 134 -16.53 -17.59 3.41
N ALA A 135 -16.27 -16.32 3.69
CA ALA A 135 -15.06 -15.62 3.29
C ALA A 135 -13.79 -16.38 3.71
N LEU A 136 -13.72 -16.79 4.99
CA LEU A 136 -12.57 -17.53 5.52
C LEU A 136 -12.30 -18.88 4.83
N THR A 137 -13.33 -19.53 4.28
CA THR A 137 -13.25 -20.92 3.81
C THR A 137 -13.36 -21.09 2.30
N HIS A 138 -13.92 -20.11 1.59
CA HIS A 138 -14.27 -20.22 0.17
C HIS A 138 -13.70 -19.08 -0.69
N ASN A 139 -13.24 -17.97 -0.10
CA ASN A 139 -12.69 -16.85 -0.86
C ASN A 139 -11.38 -16.31 -0.23
N LEU A 140 -10.25 -16.63 -0.87
CA LEU A 140 -8.93 -16.23 -0.38
C LEU A 140 -8.71 -14.71 -0.48
N GLU A 141 -9.32 -14.05 -1.46
CA GLU A 141 -9.23 -12.60 -1.66
C GLU A 141 -9.85 -11.86 -0.47
N ASP A 142 -11.11 -12.17 -0.15
CA ASP A 142 -11.81 -11.58 1.00
C ASP A 142 -11.03 -11.81 2.30
N LEU A 143 -10.53 -13.04 2.49
CA LEU A 143 -9.71 -13.38 3.65
C LEU A 143 -8.46 -12.49 3.73
N GLN A 144 -7.77 -12.27 2.60
CA GLN A 144 -6.61 -11.39 2.54
C GLN A 144 -7.00 -9.94 2.85
N HIS A 145 -8.11 -9.41 2.33
CA HIS A 145 -8.62 -8.08 2.69
C HIS A 145 -8.86 -7.95 4.20
N LYS A 146 -9.48 -8.95 4.84
CA LYS A 146 -9.67 -8.95 6.30
C LYS A 146 -8.33 -9.00 7.05
N ILE A 147 -7.36 -9.79 6.59
CA ILE A 147 -6.02 -9.83 7.20
C ILE A 147 -5.32 -8.47 7.05
N PHE A 148 -5.35 -7.85 5.87
CA PHE A 148 -4.77 -6.52 5.64
C PHE A 148 -5.44 -5.45 6.51
N SER A 149 -6.76 -5.51 6.66
CA SER A 149 -7.51 -4.60 7.53
C SER A 149 -7.03 -4.69 8.98
N ILE A 150 -6.83 -5.91 9.50
CA ILE A 150 -6.34 -6.16 10.86
C ILE A 150 -4.90 -5.66 11.01
N ILE A 151 -4.06 -5.89 10.01
CA ILE A 151 -2.67 -5.37 9.98
C ILE A 151 -2.66 -3.85 10.07
N LEU A 152 -3.45 -3.16 9.25
CA LEU A 152 -3.55 -1.69 9.25
C LEU A 152 -4.07 -1.16 10.60
N LEU A 153 -5.12 -1.79 11.14
CA LEU A 153 -5.66 -1.46 12.46
C LEU A 153 -4.62 -1.64 13.57
N ALA A 154 -3.88 -2.74 13.55
CA ALA A 154 -2.87 -3.03 14.55
C ALA A 154 -1.71 -2.04 14.49
N ILE A 155 -1.22 -1.72 13.28
CA ILE A 155 -0.21 -0.68 13.05
C ILE A 155 -0.71 0.66 13.58
N GLY A 156 -1.88 1.11 13.11
CA GLY A 156 -2.46 2.39 13.51
C GLY A 156 -2.68 2.49 15.02
N TYR A 157 -3.17 1.42 15.65
CA TYR A 157 -3.35 1.37 17.10
C TYR A 157 -2.03 1.46 17.86
N VAL A 158 -1.04 0.61 17.54
CA VAL A 158 0.26 0.61 18.24
C VAL A 158 0.93 1.98 18.12
N GLU A 159 0.94 2.56 16.92
CA GLU A 159 1.54 3.86 16.66
C GLU A 159 0.78 5.01 17.33
N LEU A 160 -0.56 4.93 17.40
CA LEU A 160 -1.36 5.91 18.15
C LEU A 160 -1.03 5.86 19.66
N GLN A 161 -0.84 4.66 20.21
CA GLN A 161 -0.49 4.48 21.62
C GLN A 161 0.95 4.95 21.92
N LYS A 162 1.88 4.79 20.97
CA LYS A 162 3.24 5.38 21.01
C LYS A 162 3.17 6.91 20.98
N ALA A 163 2.41 7.48 20.04
CA ALA A 163 2.23 8.93 19.93
C ALA A 163 1.59 9.55 21.19
N ARG A 164 0.73 8.81 21.91
CA ARG A 164 0.16 9.19 23.21
C ARG A 164 1.13 9.05 24.39
N GLY A 165 2.32 8.48 24.17
CA GLY A 165 3.29 8.20 25.23
C GLY A 165 2.90 7.07 26.18
N ARG A 166 1.86 6.28 25.84
CA ARG A 166 1.35 5.18 26.67
C ARG A 166 2.12 3.88 26.46
N LEU A 167 2.74 3.71 25.29
CA LEU A 167 3.54 2.53 24.95
C LEU A 167 5.01 2.94 24.76
N LYS A 168 5.87 2.50 25.68
CA LYS A 168 7.32 2.81 25.70
C LYS A 168 8.21 1.57 25.56
N ALA A 169 7.60 0.41 25.40
CA ALA A 169 8.33 -0.85 25.32
C ALA A 169 9.15 -0.93 24.02
N GLN A 170 10.36 -1.48 24.10
CA GLN A 170 11.28 -1.54 22.95
C GLN A 170 10.73 -2.36 21.77
N TRP A 171 9.92 -3.39 22.04
CA TRP A 171 9.27 -4.18 20.99
C TRP A 171 8.33 -3.34 20.11
N ALA A 172 7.75 -2.25 20.65
CA ALA A 172 6.82 -1.40 19.93
C ALA A 172 7.49 -0.59 18.81
N THR A 173 8.81 -0.38 18.90
CA THR A 173 9.61 0.22 17.82
C THR A 173 9.74 -0.75 16.64
N TRP A 174 9.80 -2.05 16.91
CA TRP A 174 9.92 -3.10 15.89
C TRP A 174 8.60 -3.62 15.35
N PHE A 175 7.47 -3.24 15.97
CA PHE A 175 6.15 -3.70 15.55
C PHE A 175 5.83 -3.30 14.11
N PHE A 176 5.92 -2.01 13.79
CA PHE A 176 5.68 -1.50 12.43
C PHE A 176 6.52 -2.22 11.37
N PRO A 177 7.87 -2.27 11.46
CA PRO A 177 8.68 -2.85 10.40
C PRO A 177 8.46 -4.37 10.26
N VAL A 178 8.27 -5.11 11.36
CA VAL A 178 8.01 -6.55 11.28
C VAL A 178 6.66 -6.84 10.63
N VAL A 179 5.60 -6.17 11.10
CA VAL A 179 4.25 -6.37 10.54
C VAL A 179 4.18 -5.84 9.10
N GLY A 180 4.90 -4.76 8.79
CA GLY A 180 5.03 -4.24 7.43
C GLY A 180 5.69 -5.23 6.46
N VAL A 181 6.74 -5.93 6.88
CA VAL A 181 7.35 -7.02 6.09
C VAL A 181 6.35 -8.13 5.85
N VAL A 182 5.59 -8.55 6.88
CA VAL A 182 4.54 -9.57 6.74
C VAL A 182 3.49 -9.12 5.73
N GLY A 183 3.00 -7.89 5.83
CA GLY A 183 2.03 -7.32 4.88
C GLY A 183 2.58 -7.27 3.45
N ALA A 184 3.83 -6.85 3.26
CA ALA A 184 4.48 -6.82 1.95
C ALA A 184 4.62 -8.22 1.34
N ILE A 185 4.94 -9.24 2.13
CA ILE A 185 5.00 -10.63 1.67
C ILE A 185 3.61 -11.13 1.28
N LEU A 186 2.58 -10.84 2.09
CA LEU A 186 1.21 -11.23 1.78
C LEU A 186 0.72 -10.63 0.44
N LEU A 187 1.08 -9.37 0.16
CA LEU A 187 0.73 -8.71 -1.11
C LEU A 187 1.33 -9.40 -2.34
N LEU A 188 2.46 -10.10 -2.23
CA LEU A 188 3.02 -10.86 -3.37
C LEU A 188 2.12 -12.00 -3.83
N PHE A 189 1.24 -12.48 -2.94
CA PHE A 189 0.33 -13.59 -3.19
C PHE A 189 -1.14 -13.14 -3.18
N HIS A 190 -1.39 -11.84 -3.25
CA HIS A 190 -2.75 -11.30 -3.32
C HIS A 190 -3.24 -11.34 -4.78
N VAL A 191 -4.44 -11.86 -4.98
CA VAL A 191 -5.06 -12.07 -6.30
C VAL A 191 -6.54 -11.68 -6.25
N HIS A 192 -7.04 -11.12 -7.35
CA HIS A 192 -8.46 -10.82 -7.54
C HIS A 192 -9.12 -11.95 -8.34
N SER A 193 -10.11 -12.60 -7.72
CA SER A 193 -10.72 -13.86 -8.14
C SER A 193 -11.86 -13.66 -9.14
N GLY A 194 -12.53 -12.51 -9.06
CA GLY A 194 -13.70 -12.17 -9.87
C GLY A 194 -13.42 -12.20 -11.37
N ASP A 195 -12.18 -11.92 -11.77
CA ASP A 195 -11.80 -11.73 -13.16
C ASP A 195 -11.48 -13.02 -13.93
N MET A 196 -11.35 -14.16 -13.26
CA MET A 196 -10.92 -15.44 -13.89
C MET A 196 -11.91 -15.99 -14.94
N GLN A 197 -13.11 -15.43 -15.03
CA GLN A 197 -14.17 -15.87 -15.95
C GLN A 197 -14.44 -14.87 -17.08
N ALA A 198 -13.82 -13.69 -17.05
CA ALA A 198 -14.04 -12.62 -18.02
C ALA A 198 -13.21 -12.80 -19.31
N PRO A 199 -13.65 -12.21 -20.44
CA PRO A 199 -12.76 -12.04 -21.60
C PRO A 199 -11.48 -11.29 -21.21
N HIS A 200 -10.32 -11.74 -21.66
CA HIS A 200 -9.00 -11.18 -21.30
C HIS A 200 -8.54 -11.36 -19.84
N ALA A 201 -9.20 -12.24 -19.06
CA ALA A 201 -8.85 -12.57 -17.67
C ALA A 201 -7.34 -12.72 -17.39
N MET A 202 -6.62 -13.38 -18.30
CA MET A 202 -5.16 -13.61 -18.13
C MET A 202 -4.34 -12.31 -18.23
N GLU A 203 -4.72 -11.41 -19.15
CA GLU A 203 -4.04 -10.13 -19.35
C GLU A 203 -4.32 -9.20 -18.16
N THR A 204 -5.57 -9.15 -17.70
CA THR A 204 -5.93 -8.35 -16.51
C THR A 204 -5.23 -8.87 -15.26
N MET A 205 -5.20 -10.19 -15.05
CA MET A 205 -4.48 -10.80 -13.93
C MET A 205 -2.98 -10.47 -13.96
N GLU A 206 -2.33 -10.51 -15.13
CA GLU A 206 -0.92 -10.13 -15.25
C GLU A 206 -0.71 -8.65 -14.87
N HIS A 207 -1.59 -7.77 -15.35
CA HIS A 207 -1.56 -6.35 -15.03
C HIS A 207 -1.70 -6.10 -13.51
N ILE A 208 -2.73 -6.69 -12.89
CA ILE A 208 -2.97 -6.63 -11.45
C ILE A 208 -1.77 -7.16 -10.67
N GLN A 209 -1.23 -8.32 -11.03
CA GLN A 209 -0.08 -8.91 -10.34
C GLN A 209 1.17 -8.04 -10.47
N LYS A 210 1.37 -7.36 -11.60
CA LYS A 210 2.46 -6.40 -11.76
C LYS A 210 2.30 -5.23 -10.79
N GLN A 211 1.10 -4.66 -10.66
CA GLN A 211 0.84 -3.60 -9.69
C GLN A 211 1.08 -4.07 -8.25
N HIS A 212 0.55 -5.24 -7.87
CA HIS A 212 0.75 -5.82 -6.54
C HIS A 212 2.22 -6.08 -6.20
N ARG A 213 3.02 -6.55 -7.17
CA ARG A 213 4.48 -6.69 -6.98
C ARG A 213 5.16 -5.36 -6.69
N TRP A 214 4.74 -4.27 -7.35
CA TRP A 214 5.26 -2.94 -7.06
C TRP A 214 4.80 -2.44 -5.69
N PHE A 215 3.56 -2.70 -5.28
CA PHE A 215 3.06 -2.38 -3.94
C PHE A 215 3.86 -3.13 -2.87
N ALA A 216 4.08 -4.42 -3.07
CA ALA A 216 4.88 -5.26 -2.18
C ALA A 216 6.34 -4.77 -2.09
N ALA A 217 6.96 -4.42 -3.21
CA ALA A 217 8.33 -3.90 -3.23
C ALA A 217 8.43 -2.56 -2.49
N ALA A 218 7.52 -1.62 -2.75
CA ALA A 218 7.47 -0.34 -2.05
C ALA A 218 7.20 -0.52 -0.56
N GLY A 219 6.22 -1.36 -0.19
CA GLY A 219 5.87 -1.68 1.20
C GLY A 219 7.01 -2.35 1.96
N LEU A 220 7.73 -3.28 1.33
CA LEU A 220 8.94 -3.88 1.90
C LEU A 220 10.02 -2.82 2.12
N GLY A 221 10.22 -1.93 1.14
CA GLY A 221 11.12 -0.79 1.26
C GLY A 221 10.77 0.12 2.45
N VAL A 222 9.49 0.45 2.62
CA VAL A 222 8.98 1.22 3.77
C VAL A 222 9.33 0.51 5.08
N ALA A 223 9.01 -0.78 5.18
CA ALA A 223 9.20 -1.56 6.40
C ALA A 223 10.68 -1.65 6.79
N LEU A 224 11.55 -1.96 5.84
CA LEU A 224 13.00 -2.03 6.06
C LEU A 224 13.59 -0.67 6.42
N ALA A 225 13.22 0.39 5.69
CA ALA A 225 13.69 1.74 5.96
C ALA A 225 13.22 2.24 7.34
N ASN A 226 11.98 1.95 7.73
CA ASN A 226 11.46 2.29 9.05
C ASN A 226 12.23 1.57 10.17
N GLY A 227 12.51 0.27 10.01
CA GLY A 227 13.31 -0.49 10.98
C GLY A 227 14.73 0.07 11.13
N LEU A 228 15.37 0.42 10.01
CA LEU A 228 16.72 1.02 10.00
C LEU A 228 16.75 2.44 10.56
N ALA A 229 15.66 3.21 10.43
CA ALA A 229 15.50 4.52 11.06
C ALA A 229 15.42 4.41 12.59
N GLY A 230 14.88 3.31 13.12
CA GLY A 230 14.76 3.06 14.56
C GLY A 230 16.04 2.57 15.24
N THR A 231 17.15 2.41 14.50
CA THR A 231 18.42 1.88 15.02
C THR A 231 19.55 2.90 14.94
N PRO A 232 20.40 3.03 15.97
CA PRO A 232 21.55 3.94 15.91
C PRO A 232 22.59 3.46 14.90
N GLN A 233 22.68 4.14 13.76
CA GLN A 233 23.68 3.83 12.71
C GLN A 233 23.99 5.06 11.84
N LYS A 234 25.06 4.99 11.04
CA LYS A 234 25.66 6.13 10.30
C LYS A 234 24.70 6.89 9.37
N TRP A 235 23.71 6.19 8.81
CA TRP A 235 22.73 6.64 7.82
C TRP A 235 21.33 6.82 8.41
N GLN A 236 21.17 6.95 9.73
CA GLN A 236 19.86 6.98 10.38
C GLN A 236 18.97 8.10 9.82
N GLN A 237 19.53 9.30 9.66
CA GLN A 237 18.81 10.46 9.10
C GLN A 237 18.33 10.24 7.67
N LEU A 238 19.06 9.43 6.88
CA LEU A 238 18.62 9.08 5.53
C LEU A 238 17.35 8.22 5.61
N PHE A 239 17.37 7.17 6.44
CA PHE A 239 16.22 6.28 6.58
C PHE A 239 15.01 6.96 7.20
N GLU A 240 15.20 7.82 8.21
CA GLU A 240 14.14 8.66 8.82
C GLU A 240 13.38 9.48 7.78
N LYS A 241 14.07 9.94 6.73
CA LYS A 241 13.46 10.68 5.61
C LYS A 241 13.00 9.77 4.46
N ALA A 242 13.63 8.63 4.26
CA ALA A 242 13.33 7.73 3.15
C ALA A 242 12.03 6.96 3.37
N TRP A 243 11.79 6.41 4.57
CA TRP A 243 10.60 5.59 4.83
C TRP A 243 9.27 6.33 4.63
N PRO A 244 9.11 7.63 5.00
CA PRO A 244 7.87 8.36 4.76
C PRO A 244 7.69 8.69 3.28
N VAL A 245 8.77 8.95 2.55
CA VAL A 245 8.74 9.18 1.09
C VAL A 245 8.34 7.91 0.37
N LEU A 246 8.91 6.76 0.74
CA LEU A 246 8.50 5.45 0.21
C LEU A 246 7.04 5.14 0.54
N LEU A 247 6.55 5.57 1.71
CA LEU A 247 5.15 5.42 2.08
C LEU A 247 4.23 6.27 1.20
N VAL A 248 4.62 7.51 0.88
CA VAL A 248 3.91 8.33 -0.12
C VAL A 248 3.91 7.65 -1.49
N VAL A 249 5.05 7.10 -1.94
CA VAL A 249 5.14 6.36 -3.20
C VAL A 249 4.18 5.16 -3.20
N LEU A 250 4.15 4.37 -2.12
CA LEU A 250 3.20 3.26 -1.98
C LEU A 250 1.74 3.75 -2.07
N GLY A 251 1.41 4.84 -1.38
CA GLY A 251 0.07 5.41 -1.44
C GLY A 251 -0.31 5.93 -2.83
N VAL A 252 0.63 6.51 -3.57
CA VAL A 252 0.43 6.94 -4.97
C VAL A 252 0.22 5.75 -5.90
N LEU A 253 0.98 4.67 -5.71
CA LEU A 253 0.82 3.43 -6.46
C LEU A 253 -0.59 2.82 -6.25
N LEU A 254 -1.05 2.76 -5.00
CA LEU A 254 -2.42 2.35 -4.64
C LEU A 254 -3.49 3.29 -5.21
N ALA A 255 -3.26 4.60 -5.16
CA ALA A 255 -4.16 5.63 -5.71
C ALA A 255 -4.32 5.57 -7.24
N GLN A 256 -3.44 4.85 -7.93
CA GLN A 256 -3.47 4.62 -9.38
C GLN A 256 -3.81 3.17 -9.74
N TYR A 257 -4.24 2.37 -8.76
CA TYR A 257 -4.67 1.01 -9.03
C TYR A 257 -5.82 0.98 -10.04
N THR A 258 -5.74 0.02 -10.97
CA THR A 258 -6.75 -0.23 -11.99
C THR A 258 -6.73 -1.70 -12.32
N GLU A 259 -7.92 -2.27 -12.35
CA GLU A 259 -8.20 -3.59 -12.90
C GLU A 259 -8.71 -3.40 -14.33
#